data_AF-A0A3A6NWC3-F1
#
_entry.id   AF-A0A3A6NWC3-F1
#
_cell.length_a   1.000
_cell.length_b   1.000
_cell.length_c   1.000
_cell.angle_alpha   90.00
_cell.angle_beta   90.00
_cell.angle_gamma   90.00
#
_symmetry.space_group_name_H-M   'P 1'
#
loop_
_entity.id
_entity.type
_entity.pdbx_description
1 polymer ?
#
loop_
_entity_poly.entity_id
_entity_poly.type
_entity_poly.pdbx_seq_one_letter_code
_entity_poly.pdbx_strand_id
1 'polypeptide(L)'
;MAPTAQDFQSALEEAFKSAQNQGEAYIDIKSGDLHKRVGEYPGSNHRMPVCCDIMKRNMKTADQILQQPPKGQGASLVIRYKCHHYRVIFRFCKLVV
;
A
#
# COMPACT_ATOMS: atom_id res chain seq x y z
N MET A 1 17.41 4.00 -11.53
CA MET A 1 16.56 2.95 -12.14
C MET A 1 15.11 3.33 -11.93
N ALA A 2 14.21 3.15 -12.90
CA ALA A 2 12.78 3.44 -12.68
C ALA A 2 12.13 2.31 -11.84
N PRO A 3 11.26 2.63 -10.86
CA PRO A 3 10.66 1.61 -9.99
C PRO A 3 9.71 0.71 -10.78
N THR A 4 9.89 -0.61 -10.68
CA THR A 4 9.11 -1.64 -11.39
C THR A 4 7.75 -1.89 -10.73
N ALA A 5 6.86 -2.61 -11.42
CA ALA A 5 5.55 -2.99 -10.86
C ALA A 5 5.74 -3.88 -9.62
N GLN A 6 6.74 -4.76 -9.69
CA GLN A 6 7.10 -5.65 -8.60
C GLN A 6 7.62 -4.88 -7.37
N ASP A 7 8.37 -3.79 -7.56
CA ASP A 7 8.84 -2.98 -6.43
C ASP A 7 7.68 -2.33 -5.66
N PHE A 8 6.65 -1.85 -6.37
CA PHE A 8 5.43 -1.34 -5.75
C PHE A 8 4.64 -2.44 -5.03
N GLN A 9 4.55 -3.64 -5.61
CA GLN A 9 3.90 -4.79 -4.98
C GLN A 9 4.62 -5.17 -3.68
N SER A 10 5.95 -5.30 -3.71
CA SER A 10 6.75 -5.63 -2.53
C SER A 10 6.59 -4.60 -1.40
N ALA A 11 6.66 -3.30 -1.72
CA ALA A 11 6.48 -2.26 -0.71
C ALA A 11 5.06 -2.23 -0.12
N LEU A 12 4.04 -2.56 -0.92
CA LEU A 12 2.66 -2.68 -0.44
C LEU A 12 2.52 -3.88 0.52
N GLU A 13 3.12 -5.02 0.18
CA GLU A 13 3.14 -6.20 1.04
C GLU A 13 3.91 -5.97 2.34
N GLU A 14 5.03 -5.24 2.30
CA GLU A 14 5.75 -4.82 3.50
C GLU A 14 4.90 -3.94 4.40
N ALA A 15 4.13 -3.01 3.84
CA ALA A 15 3.21 -2.17 4.60
C ALA A 15 2.14 -3.03 5.29
N PHE A 16 1.57 -4.02 4.60
CA PHE A 16 0.62 -4.96 5.20
C PHE A 16 1.24 -5.80 6.31
N LYS A 17 2.46 -6.32 6.11
CA LYS A 17 3.18 -7.08 7.14
C LYS A 17 3.46 -6.21 8.36
N SER A 18 3.88 -4.96 8.16
CA SER A 18 4.16 -4.03 9.26
C SER A 18 2.91 -3.70 10.07
N ALA A 19 1.79 -3.40 9.41
CA ALA A 19 0.51 -3.14 10.09
C ALA A 19 0.02 -4.36 10.88
N GLN A 20 0.17 -5.56 10.33
CA GLN A 20 -0.17 -6.80 11.03
C GLN A 20 0.71 -7.04 12.25
N ASN A 21 2.01 -6.82 12.14
CA ASN A 21 2.94 -6.95 13.27
C ASN A 21 2.60 -5.97 14.40
N GLN A 22 2.10 -4.78 14.06
CA GLN A 22 1.62 -3.79 15.02
C GLN A 22 0.25 -4.15 15.61
N GLY A 23 -0.46 -5.11 15.01
CA GLY A 23 -1.81 -5.50 15.41
C GLY A 23 -2.89 -4.49 15.03
N GLU A 24 -2.63 -3.69 13.98
CA GLU A 24 -3.57 -2.71 13.47
C GLU A 24 -4.78 -3.40 12.82
N ALA A 25 -5.98 -2.83 13.00
CA ALA A 25 -7.20 -3.35 12.38
C ALA A 25 -7.27 -2.97 10.89
N TYR A 26 -6.69 -1.82 10.53
CA TYR A 26 -6.66 -1.28 9.17
C TYR A 26 -5.36 -0.50 8.96
N ILE A 27 -4.96 -0.32 7.70
CA ILE A 27 -3.84 0.56 7.31
C ILE A 27 -4.27 1.46 6.18
N ASP A 28 -3.95 2.75 6.30
CA ASP A 28 -4.22 3.76 5.28
C ASP A 28 -2.96 3.97 4.46
N ILE A 29 -3.01 3.58 3.19
CA ILE A 29 -1.88 3.69 2.27
C ILE A 29 -2.19 4.76 1.23
N LYS A 30 -1.33 5.78 1.16
CA LYS A 30 -1.35 6.82 0.15
C LYS A 30 -0.39 6.48 -0.99
N SER A 31 -0.90 6.50 -2.21
CA SER A 31 -0.15 6.26 -3.46
C SER A 31 1.10 7.13 -3.59
N GLY A 32 1.01 8.42 -3.22
CA GLY A 32 2.16 9.33 -3.21
C GLY A 32 3.26 8.91 -2.24
N ASP A 33 2.90 8.40 -1.06
CA ASP A 33 3.88 7.99 -0.05
C ASP A 33 4.48 6.62 -0.38
N LEU A 34 3.67 5.69 -0.90
CA LEU A 34 4.16 4.42 -1.45
C LEU A 34 5.17 4.68 -2.58
N HIS A 35 4.87 5.65 -3.47
CA HIS A 35 5.77 5.98 -4.56
C HIS A 35 7.08 6.63 -4.09
N LYS A 36 7.05 7.48 -3.07
CA LYS A 36 8.25 8.03 -2.43
C LYS A 36 9.10 6.95 -1.75
N ARG A 37 8.47 5.90 -1.22
CA ARG A 37 9.16 4.81 -0.53
C ARG A 37 9.91 3.89 -1.48
N VAL A 38 9.37 3.68 -2.69
CA VAL A 38 9.93 2.76 -3.69
C VAL A 38 10.97 3.43 -4.60
N GLY A 39 10.93 4.76 -4.76
CA GLY A 39 11.94 5.47 -5.56
C GLY A 39 11.87 6.99 -5.43
N GLU A 40 12.67 7.69 -6.23
CA GLU A 40 12.70 9.15 -6.24
C GLU A 40 11.40 9.70 -6.84
N TYR A 41 10.63 10.38 -5.98
CA TYR A 41 9.54 11.25 -6.38
C TYR A 41 9.80 12.67 -5.88
N PRO A 42 9.64 13.71 -6.73
CA PRO A 42 9.20 13.65 -8.12
C PRO A 42 10.34 13.34 -9.10
N GLY A 43 10.20 12.27 -9.89
CA GLY A 43 11.12 11.92 -10.97
C GLY A 43 10.39 11.82 -12.31
N SER A 44 11.07 12.13 -13.42
CA SER A 44 10.51 12.27 -14.78
C SER A 44 9.77 11.04 -15.31
N ASN A 45 9.98 9.87 -14.70
CA ASN A 45 9.30 8.63 -15.06
C ASN A 45 8.13 8.36 -14.10
N HIS A 46 7.07 9.15 -14.25
CA HIS A 46 5.86 9.10 -13.42
C HIS A 46 5.10 7.77 -13.60
N ARG A 47 5.56 6.71 -12.93
CA ARG A 47 4.88 5.40 -12.90
C ARG A 47 3.72 5.39 -11.89
N MET A 48 3.12 6.56 -11.67
CA MET A 48 1.98 6.77 -10.80
C MET A 48 0.73 6.00 -11.22
N PRO A 49 0.41 5.84 -12.53
CA PRO A 49 -0.69 4.97 -12.97
C PRO A 49 -0.46 3.52 -12.53
N VAL A 50 0.77 3.01 -12.68
CA VAL A 50 1.14 1.64 -12.28
C VAL A 50 1.00 1.44 -10.77
N CYS A 51 1.46 2.41 -9.97
CA CYS A 51 1.29 2.39 -8.51
C CYS A 51 -0.20 2.35 -8.11
N CYS A 52 -1.02 3.24 -8.71
CA CYS A 52 -2.47 3.28 -8.45
C CYS A 52 -3.15 1.97 -8.86
N ASP A 53 -2.78 1.40 -10.01
CA ASP A 53 -3.34 0.15 -10.52
C ASP A 53 -2.99 -1.03 -9.61
N ILE A 54 -1.76 -1.11 -9.10
CA ILE A 54 -1.36 -2.15 -8.15
C ILE A 54 -2.12 -2.04 -6.84
N MET A 55 -2.25 -0.83 -6.29
CA MET A 55 -3.05 -0.62 -5.08
C MET A 55 -4.49 -1.10 -5.31
N LYS A 56 -5.15 -0.66 -6.39
CA LYS A 56 -6.53 -1.07 -6.70
C LYS A 56 -6.66 -2.57 -6.95
N ARG A 57 -5.70 -3.21 -7.62
CA ARG A 57 -5.71 -4.67 -7.86
C ARG A 57 -5.57 -5.47 -6.58
N ASN A 58 -4.87 -4.95 -5.59
CA ASN A 58 -4.73 -5.61 -4.28
C ASN A 58 -5.93 -5.36 -3.36
N MET A 59 -6.83 -4.44 -3.70
CA MET A 59 -8.04 -4.23 -2.91
C MET A 59 -8.92 -5.47 -2.90
N LYS A 60 -9.39 -5.82 -1.70
CA LYS A 60 -10.44 -6.80 -1.46
C LYS A 60 -11.77 -6.09 -1.24
N THR A 61 -12.86 -6.85 -1.29
CA THR A 61 -14.24 -6.36 -1.06
C THR A 61 -14.42 -5.64 0.28
N ALA A 62 -13.56 -5.91 1.26
CA ALA A 62 -13.63 -5.31 2.59
C ALA A 62 -12.86 -3.99 2.73
N ASP A 63 -12.05 -3.62 1.74
CA ASP A 63 -11.21 -2.42 1.73
C ASP A 63 -11.98 -1.20 1.21
N GLN A 64 -11.53 0.00 1.55
CA GLN A 64 -12.22 1.24 1.24
C GLN A 64 -11.29 2.28 0.65
N ILE A 65 -11.75 2.98 -0.38
CA ILE A 65 -11.04 4.13 -0.93
C ILE A 65 -11.46 5.35 -0.10
N LEU A 66 -10.54 5.91 0.68
CA LEU A 66 -10.81 7.10 1.50
C LEU A 66 -10.76 8.37 0.67
N GLN A 67 -9.84 8.43 -0.28
CA GLN A 67 -9.63 9.60 -1.12
C GLN A 67 -9.21 9.16 -2.51
N GLN A 68 -9.86 9.70 -3.54
CA GLN A 68 -9.51 9.43 -4.93
C GLN A 68 -9.48 10.76 -5.70
N PRO A 69 -8.44 11.01 -6.53
CA PRO A 69 -8.45 12.17 -7.40
C PRO A 69 -9.56 12.06 -8.45
N PRO A 70 -10.10 13.19 -8.96
CA PRO A 70 -11.22 13.19 -9.92
C PRO A 70 -10.89 12.45 -11.23
N LYS A 71 -9.61 12.35 -11.60
CA LYS A 71 -9.12 11.57 -12.75
C LYS A 71 -8.89 10.08 -12.44
N GLY A 72 -9.16 9.63 -11.22
CA GLY A 72 -9.02 8.24 -10.79
C GLY A 72 -7.59 7.72 -10.61
N GLN A 73 -6.58 8.43 -11.11
CA GLN A 73 -5.15 8.12 -10.97
C GLN A 73 -4.40 9.37 -10.50
N GLY A 74 -3.58 9.24 -9.45
CA GLY A 74 -2.78 10.34 -8.92
C GLY A 74 -2.31 10.12 -7.48
N ALA A 75 -1.29 10.88 -7.06
CA ALA A 75 -0.61 10.75 -5.76
C ALA A 75 -1.51 11.02 -4.53
N SER A 76 -2.73 11.52 -4.75
CA SER A 76 -3.74 11.75 -3.71
C SER A 76 -4.67 10.55 -3.50
N LEU A 77 -4.47 9.43 -4.21
CA LEU A 77 -5.23 8.21 -3.96
C LEU A 77 -4.82 7.64 -2.59
N VAL A 78 -5.79 7.49 -1.69
CA VAL A 78 -5.64 6.88 -0.37
C VAL A 78 -6.63 5.73 -0.25
N ILE A 79 -6.10 4.55 0.06
CA ILE A 79 -6.88 3.32 0.22
C ILE A 79 -6.62 2.78 1.63
N ARG A 80 -7.71 2.51 2.35
CA ARG A 80 -7.75 1.84 3.63
C ARG A 80 -7.90 0.34 3.41
N TYR A 81 -6.87 -0.41 3.78
CA TYR A 81 -6.88 -1.88 3.73
C TYR A 81 -7.18 -2.45 5.11
N LYS A 82 -8.04 -3.47 5.19
CA LYS A 82 -8.35 -4.16 6.45
C LYS A 82 -7.35 -5.29 6.69
N CYS A 83 -6.47 -5.10 7.66
CA CYS A 83 -5.41 -6.07 8.00
C CYS A 83 -5.96 -7.44 8.40
N HIS A 84 -7.16 -7.51 8.99
CA HIS A 84 -7.84 -8.76 9.33
C HIS A 84 -7.99 -9.76 8.16
N HIS A 85 -8.09 -9.27 6.92
CA HIS A 85 -8.26 -10.12 5.74
C HIS A 85 -6.95 -10.56 5.08
N TYR A 86 -5.82 -9.95 5.46
CA TYR A 86 -4.50 -10.30 4.95
C TYR A 86 -3.78 -11.14 6.00
N ARG A 87 -4.35 -12.28 6.41
CA ARG A 87 -3.67 -13.20 7.34
C ARG A 87 -2.42 -13.79 6.67
N VAL A 88 -1.30 -13.09 6.74
CA VAL A 88 0.01 -13.72 6.59
C VAL A 88 0.20 -14.52 7.87
N ILE A 89 0.59 -15.79 7.76
CA ILE A 89 0.73 -16.69 8.91
C ILE A 89 1.91 -16.20 9.76
N PHE A 90 1.68 -15.19 10.60
CA PHE A 90 2.60 -14.78 11.64
C PHE A 90 2.15 -15.46 12.92
N ARG A 91 2.89 -16.51 13.31
CA ARG A 91 2.85 -17.04 14.67
C ARG A 91 3.09 -15.86 15.61
N PHE A 92 2.05 -15.48 16.33
CA PHE A 92 2.09 -14.52 17.42
C PHE A 92 3.23 -14.88 18.36
N CYS A 93 4.29 -14.07 18.38
CA CYS A 93 5.17 -13.95 19.52
C CYS A 93 5.12 -12.49 19.96
N LYS A 94 3.96 -12.07 20.48
CA LYS A 94 3.92 -10.92 21.38
C LYS A 94 4.52 -11.41 22.70
N LEU A 95 5.83 -11.22 22.85
CA LEU A 95 6.48 -11.19 24.16
C LEU A 95 6.02 -9.89 24.82
N VAL A 96 4.99 -9.99 25.67
CA VAL A 96 4.71 -8.97 26.67
C VAL A 96 5.81 -9.14 27.72
N VAL A 97 6.75 -8.20 27.76
CA VAL A 97 7.70 -8.04 28.87
C VAL A 97 7.11 -7.05 29.86
#